data_AF-A0A072NN68-F1
#
_entry.id   AF-A0A072NN68-F1
#
_cell.length_a   1.000
_cell.length_b   1.000
_cell.length_c   1.000
_cell.angle_alpha   90.00
_cell.angle_beta   90.00
_cell.angle_gamma   90.00
#
_symmetry.space_group_name_H-M   'P 1'
#
loop_
_entity.id
_entity.type
_entity.pdbx_description
1 polymer ?
#
loop_
_entity_poly.entity_id
_entity_poly.type
_entity_poly.pdbx_seq_one_letter_code
_entity_poly.pdbx_strand_id
1 'polypeptide(L)'
;MPLLPSLLEWIQDMNWPISEEVAELLLTFPKEIVPLIKDVLATNDDVWKYWCLEILVKRLPKELRKEFKVDLIRLVERSTADEKLEELDEIAYEILQMT
;
A
#
# COMPACT_ATOMS: atom_id res chain seq x y z
N MET A 1 -16.54 -7.35 -0.45
CA MET A 1 -16.61 -8.28 0.71
C MET A 1 -16.44 -7.45 1.97
N PRO A 2 -17.40 -7.47 2.92
CA PRO A 2 -17.47 -6.46 3.98
C PRO A 2 -16.33 -6.52 5.01
N LEU A 3 -15.55 -7.61 5.04
CA LEU A 3 -14.46 -7.81 6.00
C LEU A 3 -13.10 -7.29 5.51
N LEU A 4 -12.90 -7.13 4.20
CA LEU A 4 -11.59 -6.74 3.66
C LEU A 4 -11.09 -5.38 4.18
N PRO A 5 -11.94 -4.33 4.35
CA PRO A 5 -11.49 -3.07 4.95
C PRO A 5 -10.94 -3.26 6.38
N SER A 6 -11.64 -4.02 7.22
CA SER A 6 -11.19 -4.30 8.60
C SER A 6 -9.95 -5.20 8.65
N LEU A 7 -9.76 -6.08 7.67
CA LEU A 7 -8.52 -6.84 7.54
C LEU A 7 -7.36 -5.93 7.14
N LEU A 8 -7.59 -4.92 6.30
CA LEU A 8 -6.56 -3.98 5.88
C LEU A 8 -6.02 -3.12 7.04
N GLU A 9 -6.81 -2.89 8.09
CA GLU A 9 -6.36 -2.21 9.31
C GLU A 9 -5.21 -2.95 10.01
N TRP A 10 -5.12 -4.27 9.88
CA TRP A 10 -3.99 -5.05 10.41
C TRP A 10 -2.67 -4.80 9.67
N ILE A 11 -2.72 -4.06 8.55
CA ILE A 11 -1.53 -3.65 7.79
C ILE A 11 -1.04 -2.26 8.24
N GLN A 12 -1.64 -1.66 9.27
CA GLN A 12 -1.12 -0.40 9.86
C GLN A 12 0.26 -0.58 10.50
N ASP A 13 0.57 -1.78 11.01
CA ASP A 13 1.86 -2.09 11.61
C ASP A 13 2.22 -3.56 11.40
N MET A 14 3.28 -3.80 10.64
CA MET A 14 3.78 -5.16 10.39
C MET A 14 4.51 -5.78 11.59
N ASN A 15 4.74 -5.02 12.67
CA ASN A 15 5.24 -5.59 13.92
C ASN A 15 4.15 -6.33 14.70
N TRP A 16 2.86 -6.19 14.35
CA TRP A 16 1.82 -6.94 15.04
C TRP A 16 1.92 -8.43 14.70
N PRO A 17 1.73 -9.34 15.67
CA PRO A 17 2.01 -10.77 15.49
C PRO A 17 1.21 -11.47 14.38
N ILE A 18 0.13 -10.86 13.88
CA ILE A 18 -0.80 -11.46 12.91
C ILE A 18 -0.77 -10.77 11.53
N SER A 19 0.02 -9.68 11.39
CA SER A 19 -0.03 -8.83 10.19
C SER A 19 0.42 -9.57 8.94
N GLU A 20 1.42 -10.45 9.07
CA GLU A 20 1.91 -11.26 7.95
C GLU A 20 0.83 -12.23 7.45
N GLU A 21 0.17 -12.96 8.35
CA GLU A 21 -0.91 -13.88 7.97
C GLU A 21 -2.10 -13.14 7.35
N VAL A 22 -2.41 -11.94 7.84
CA VAL A 22 -3.46 -11.10 7.24
C VAL A 22 -3.05 -10.58 5.87
N ALA A 23 -1.78 -10.18 5.69
CA ALA A 23 -1.26 -9.77 4.39
C ALA A 23 -1.34 -10.90 3.35
N GLU A 24 -0.92 -12.11 3.72
CA GLU A 24 -1.05 -13.30 2.86
C GLU A 24 -2.51 -13.54 2.45
N LEU A 25 -3.45 -13.43 3.39
CA LEU A 25 -4.87 -13.58 3.10
C LEU A 25 -5.36 -12.48 2.15
N LEU A 26 -5.02 -11.21 2.40
CA LEU A 26 -5.41 -10.07 1.57
C LEU A 26 -4.93 -10.25 0.12
N LEU A 27 -3.71 -10.75 -0.07
CA LEU A 27 -3.13 -11.00 -1.39
C LEU A 27 -3.85 -12.09 -2.20
N THR A 28 -4.72 -12.90 -1.57
CA THR A 28 -5.62 -13.82 -2.28
C THR A 28 -6.81 -13.11 -2.95
N PHE A 29 -7.05 -11.83 -2.63
CA PHE A 29 -8.10 -10.98 -3.21
C PHE A 29 -7.51 -9.74 -3.92
N PRO A 30 -6.60 -9.92 -4.89
CA PRO A 30 -5.75 -8.84 -5.38
C PRO A 30 -6.54 -7.74 -6.11
N LYS A 31 -7.71 -8.05 -6.70
CA LYS A 31 -8.54 -7.04 -7.37
C LYS A 31 -9.36 -6.23 -6.38
N GLU A 32 -9.84 -6.89 -5.33
CA GLU A 32 -10.70 -6.31 -4.32
C GLU A 32 -9.94 -5.37 -3.38
N ILE A 33 -8.66 -5.64 -3.11
CA ILE A 33 -7.83 -4.79 -2.24
C ILE A 33 -7.31 -3.53 -2.93
N VAL A 34 -7.27 -3.47 -4.27
CA VAL A 34 -6.79 -2.29 -5.02
C VAL A 34 -7.52 -1.00 -4.62
N PRO A 35 -8.87 -0.92 -4.69
CA PRO A 35 -9.58 0.29 -4.27
C PRO A 35 -9.38 0.60 -2.78
N LEU A 36 -9.26 -0.43 -1.92
CA LEU A 36 -9.07 -0.24 -0.48
C LEU A 36 -7.70 0.34 -0.15
N ILE A 37 -6.64 -0.11 -0.84
CA ILE A 37 -5.30 0.48 -0.68
C ILE A 37 -5.29 1.92 -1.16
N LYS A 38 -6.00 2.25 -2.26
CA LYS A 38 -6.13 3.65 -2.70
C LYS A 38 -6.81 4.53 -1.66
N ASP A 39 -7.82 4.00 -0.97
CA ASP A 39 -8.45 4.71 0.15
C ASP A 39 -7.43 4.97 1.27
N VAL A 40 -6.57 4.00 1.61
CA VAL A 40 -5.47 4.19 2.58
C VAL A 40 -4.47 5.26 2.11
N LEU A 41 -4.07 5.25 0.83
CA LEU A 41 -3.17 6.24 0.25
C LEU A 41 -3.72 7.69 0.27
N ALA A 42 -5.03 7.85 0.44
CA ALA A 42 -5.70 9.13 0.58
C ALA A 42 -5.85 9.61 2.04
N THR A 43 -5.47 8.78 3.03
CA THR A 43 -5.46 9.17 4.45
C THR A 43 -4.20 9.96 4.81
N ASN A 44 -4.06 10.31 6.10
CA ASN A 44 -2.85 10.93 6.66
C ASN A 44 -2.04 9.95 7.52
N ASP A 45 -2.31 8.64 7.43
CA ASP A 45 -1.57 7.61 8.15
C ASP A 45 -0.40 7.12 7.28
N ASP A 46 0.72 7.84 7.34
CA ASP A 46 1.85 7.61 6.44
C ASP A 46 2.56 6.28 6.70
N VAL A 47 2.55 5.79 7.94
CA VAL A 47 3.06 4.45 8.30
C VAL A 47 2.18 3.37 7.67
N TRP A 48 0.85 3.52 7.72
CA TRP A 48 -0.06 2.58 7.06
C TRP A 48 0.09 2.59 5.54
N LYS A 49 0.28 3.77 4.93
CA LYS A 49 0.62 3.88 3.50
C LYS A 49 1.88 3.09 3.18
N TYR A 50 2.94 3.27 3.99
CA TYR A 50 4.21 2.59 3.79
C TYR A 50 4.04 1.08 3.76
N TRP A 51 3.41 0.51 4.79
CA TRP A 51 3.19 -0.94 4.86
C TRP A 51 2.28 -1.46 3.75
N CYS A 52 1.25 -0.71 3.36
CA CYS A 52 0.44 -1.08 2.20
C CYS A 52 1.26 -1.13 0.91
N LEU A 53 2.15 -0.16 0.69
CA LEU A 53 3.03 -0.14 -0.48
C LEU A 53 4.04 -1.29 -0.44
N GLU A 54 4.70 -1.50 0.70
CA GLU A 54 5.78 -2.47 0.90
C GLU A 54 5.29 -3.91 0.82
N ILE A 55 4.23 -4.23 1.56
CA ILE A 55 3.78 -5.61 1.76
C ILE A 55 2.67 -6.01 0.80
N LEU A 56 1.85 -5.07 0.33
CA LEU A 56 0.77 -5.40 -0.60
C LEU A 56 1.13 -5.02 -2.03
N VAL A 57 1.38 -3.73 -2.29
CA VAL A 57 1.52 -3.25 -3.67
C VAL A 57 2.72 -3.86 -4.38
N LYS A 58 3.90 -3.95 -3.75
CA LYS A 58 5.07 -4.63 -4.35
C LYS A 58 4.76 -6.05 -4.81
N ARG A 59 3.93 -6.77 -4.05
CA ARG A 59 3.59 -8.19 -4.22
C ARG A 59 2.41 -8.43 -5.17
N LEU A 60 1.67 -7.39 -5.56
CA LEU A 60 0.58 -7.51 -6.52
C LEU A 60 1.07 -7.87 -7.93
N PRO A 61 0.24 -8.55 -8.76
CA PRO A 61 0.52 -8.75 -10.18
C PRO A 61 0.81 -7.44 -10.90
N LYS A 62 1.71 -7.47 -11.88
CA LYS A 62 2.14 -6.29 -12.65
C LYS A 62 0.98 -5.43 -13.15
N GLU A 63 -0.06 -6.05 -13.72
CA GLU A 63 -1.21 -5.32 -14.26
C GLU A 63 -2.03 -4.59 -13.19
N LEU A 64 -2.08 -5.11 -11.96
CA LEU A 64 -2.75 -4.45 -10.85
C LEU A 64 -1.88 -3.39 -10.19
N ARG A 65 -0.55 -3.55 -10.19
CA ARG A 65 0.36 -2.47 -9.74
C ARG A 65 0.22 -1.21 -10.59
N LYS A 66 -0.03 -1.34 -11.89
CA LYS A 66 -0.24 -0.19 -12.80
C LYS A 66 -1.44 0.68 -12.40
N GLU A 67 -2.41 0.12 -11.69
CA GLU A 67 -3.57 0.87 -11.19
C GLU A 67 -3.17 1.97 -10.20
N PHE A 68 -2.02 1.85 -9.53
CA PHE A 68 -1.50 2.82 -8.57
C PHE A 68 -0.59 3.89 -9.21
N LYS A 69 -0.35 3.86 -10.52
CA LYS A 69 0.66 4.71 -11.17
C LYS A 69 0.47 6.20 -10.87
N VAL A 70 -0.76 6.69 -10.83
CA VAL A 70 -1.07 8.09 -10.51
C VAL A 70 -0.69 8.41 -9.05
N ASP A 71 -1.06 7.54 -8.12
CA ASP A 71 -0.77 7.70 -6.69
C ASP A 71 0.74 7.68 -6.42
N LEU A 72 1.46 6.74 -7.06
CA LEU A 72 2.91 6.60 -6.93
C LEU A 72 3.67 7.80 -7.51
N ILE A 73 3.28 8.29 -8.69
CA ILE A 73 3.89 9.50 -9.27
C ILE A 73 3.67 10.71 -8.35
N ARG A 74 2.48 10.83 -7.75
CA ARG A 74 2.20 11.90 -6.77
C ARG A 74 3.13 11.81 -5.57
N LEU A 75 3.35 10.62 -5.00
CA LEU A 75 4.25 10.42 -3.88
C LEU A 75 5.70 10.79 -4.25
N VAL A 76 6.17 10.41 -5.44
CA VAL A 76 7.52 10.77 -5.91
C VAL A 76 7.68 12.28 -6.16
N GLU A 77 6.73 12.90 -6.85
CA GLU A 77 6.88 14.29 -7.30
C GLU A 77 6.44 15.33 -6.26
N ARG A 78 5.53 14.96 -5.35
CA ARG A 78 4.80 15.89 -4.48
C ARG A 78 4.54 15.33 -3.08
N SER A 79 5.43 14.49 -2.56
CA SER A 79 5.37 14.03 -1.17
C SER A 79 5.39 15.19 -0.18
N THR A 80 4.61 15.05 0.88
CA THR A 80 4.69 15.95 2.04
C THR A 80 5.95 15.68 2.86
N ALA A 81 6.21 16.51 3.88
CA ALA A 81 7.36 16.28 4.76
C ALA A 81 7.22 14.98 5.58
N ASP A 82 6.00 14.67 6.03
CA ASP A 82 5.72 13.46 6.81
C ASP A 82 5.78 12.21 5.91
N GLU A 83 5.26 12.30 4.69
CA GLU A 83 5.38 11.22 3.70
C GLU A 83 6.84 10.92 3.34
N LYS A 84 7.73 11.93 3.31
CA LYS A 84 9.17 11.72 3.13
C LYS A 84 9.87 11.17 4.36
N LEU A 85 9.41 11.53 5.56
CA LEU A 85 9.95 11.00 6.81
C LEU A 85 9.76 9.48 6.87
N GLU A 86 8.62 9.00 6.36
CA GLU A 86 8.29 7.58 6.21
C GLU A 86 8.74 6.98 4.85
N GLU A 87 9.61 7.68 4.10
CA GLU A 87 10.24 7.19 2.86
C GLU A 87 9.24 6.79 1.75
N LEU A 88 8.03 7.38 1.74
CA LEU A 88 6.97 7.03 0.78
C LEU A 88 7.33 7.38 -0.67
N ASP A 89 8.16 8.39 -0.89
CA ASP A 89 8.67 8.75 -2.21
C ASP A 89 9.67 7.71 -2.74
N GLU A 90 10.53 7.17 -1.88
CA GLU A 90 11.51 6.15 -2.23
C GLU A 90 10.83 4.83 -2.63
N ILE A 91 9.93 4.33 -1.78
CA ILE A 91 9.19 3.10 -2.07
C ILE A 91 8.27 3.25 -3.28
N ALA A 92 7.65 4.42 -3.47
CA ALA A 92 6.84 4.67 -4.65
C ALA A 92 7.67 4.66 -5.93
N TYR A 93 8.88 5.22 -5.88
CA TYR A 93 9.82 5.18 -7.00
C TYR A 93 10.24 3.75 -7.33
N GLU A 94 10.54 2.93 -6.32
CA GLU A 94 10.88 1.52 -6.49
C GLU A 94 9.74 0.75 -7.18
N ILE A 95 8.51 0.87 -6.68
CA ILE A 95 7.34 0.20 -7.25
C ILE A 95 7.13 0.63 -8.71
N LEU A 96 7.33 1.91 -9.04
CA LEU A 96 7.22 2.40 -10.42
C LEU A 96 8.18 1.68 -11.38
N GLN A 97 9.39 1.33 -10.93
CA GLN A 97 10.35 0.55 -11.74
C GLN A 97 9.91 -0.91 -11.96
N MET A 98 9.02 -1.43 -11.10
CA MET A 98 8.47 -2.80 -11.18
C MET A 98 7.22 -2.91 -12.07
N THR A 99 6.70 -1.79 -12.57
CA THR A 99 5.41 -1.68 -13.30
C THR A 99 5.48 -1.72 -14.82
#